data_AF-A0A6L9SPG6-F1
#
_entry.id   AF-A0A6L9SPG6-F1
#
_cell.length_a   1.000
_cell.length_b   1.000
_cell.length_c   1.000
_cell.angle_alpha   90.00
_cell.angle_beta   90.00
_cell.angle_gamma   90.00
#
_symmetry.space_group_name_H-M   'P 1'
#
loop_
_entity.id
_entity.type
_entity.pdbx_description
1 polymer ?
#
loop_
_entity_poly.entity_id
_entity_poly.type
_entity_poly.pdbx_seq_one_letter_code
_entity_poly.pdbx_strand_id
1 'polypeptide(L)'
;MNERSVGRVSRISITRASSDGTVSRTEVRIAETRVVGAEPADRAQEPTAGECFDPSTCCSERERAMIAALRAYLRPETAPECLRERLRECLDHCCGER
;
A
#
# COMPACT_ATOMS: atom_id res chain seq x y z
N MET A 1 -12.48 -21.24 24.23
CA MET A 1 -11.48 -21.09 23.14
C MET A 1 -10.56 -19.96 23.53
N ASN A 2 -9.24 -20.20 23.60
CA ASN A 2 -8.25 -19.18 23.96
C ASN A 2 -7.52 -18.75 22.68
N GLU A 3 -7.85 -17.57 22.16
CA GLU A 3 -7.10 -16.96 21.05
C GLU A 3 -5.69 -16.59 21.53
N ARG A 4 -4.67 -17.06 20.82
CA ARG A 4 -3.26 -16.73 21.10
C ARG A 4 -2.69 -15.98 19.90
N SER A 5 -2.44 -14.69 20.08
CA SER A 5 -1.70 -13.87 19.12
C SER A 5 -0.20 -14.10 19.29
N VAL A 6 0.48 -14.53 18.22
CA VAL A 6 1.95 -14.65 18.18
C VAL A 6 2.49 -13.49 17.37
N GLY A 7 3.27 -12.62 18.01
CA GLY A 7 3.94 -11.50 17.36
C GLY A 7 5.36 -11.87 16.90
N ARG A 8 5.71 -11.53 15.66
CA ARG A 8 7.09 -11.56 15.16
C ARG A 8 7.58 -10.12 14.97
N VAL A 9 8.72 -9.78 15.55
CA VAL A 9 9.35 -8.47 15.39
C VAL A 9 10.65 -8.63 14.61
N SER A 10 10.77 -7.92 13.49
CA SER A 10 11.99 -7.84 12.68
C SER A 10 12.56 -6.43 12.73
N ARG A 11 13.89 -6.30 12.85
CA ARG A 11 14.59 -5.01 12.90
C ARG A 11 15.57 -4.91 11.74
N ILE A 12 15.43 -3.87 10.93
CA ILE A 12 16.36 -3.53 9.85
C ILE A 12 17.08 -2.26 10.28
N SER A 13 18.41 -2.29 10.29
CA SER A 13 19.24 -1.12 10.59
C SER A 13 20.09 -0.82 9.36
N ILE A 14 19.90 0.36 8.78
CA ILE A 14 20.62 0.83 7.61
C ILE A 14 21.52 1.98 8.05
N THR A 15 22.82 1.85 7.82
CA THR A 15 23.79 2.92 8.02
C THR A 15 24.35 3.29 6.67
N ARG A 16 24.22 4.57 6.28
CA ARG A 16 24.75 5.11 5.03
C ARG A 16 25.78 6.17 5.36
N ALA A 17 27.00 6.00 4.86
CA ALA A 17 28.01 7.05 4.83
C ALA A 17 27.95 7.75 3.46
N SER A 18 27.88 9.07 3.47
CA SER A 18 27.91 9.91 2.29
C SER A 18 29.32 10.47 2.07
N SER A 19 29.64 10.86 0.83
CA SER A 19 30.99 11.29 0.42
C SER A 19 31.43 12.60 1.07
N ASP A 20 30.50 13.36 1.63
CA ASP A 20 30.70 14.57 2.45
C ASP A 20 31.06 14.24 3.91
N GLY A 21 31.17 12.96 4.28
CA GLY A 21 31.49 12.51 5.63
C GLY A 21 30.27 12.39 6.55
N THR A 22 29.07 12.74 6.08
CA THR A 22 27.83 12.59 6.85
C THR A 22 27.44 11.12 6.93
N VAL A 23 27.20 10.61 8.14
CA VAL A 23 26.69 9.25 8.38
C VAL A 23 25.23 9.33 8.84
N SER A 24 24.31 8.75 8.07
CA SER A 24 22.90 8.63 8.43
C SER A 24 22.57 7.21 8.86
N ARG A 25 21.88 7.06 10.00
CA ARG A 25 21.38 5.78 10.51
C ARG A 25 19.85 5.76 10.47
N THR A 26 19.30 4.77 9.77
CA THR A 26 17.86 4.53 9.67
C THR A 26 17.53 3.19 10.31
N GLU A 27 16.58 3.18 11.24
CA GLU A 27 16.10 1.97 11.89
C GLU A 27 14.64 1.73 11.54
N VAL A 28 14.33 0.55 11.02
CA VAL A 28 12.98 0.10 10.69
C VAL A 28 12.64 -1.08 11.59
N ARG A 29 11.56 -0.98 12.35
CA ARG A 29 11.00 -2.08 13.15
C ARG A 29 9.69 -2.52 12.51
N ILE A 30 9.64 -3.77 12.06
CA ILE A 30 8.46 -4.39 11.46
C ILE A 30 7.88 -5.32 12.52
N ALA A 31 6.71 -4.98 13.05
CA ALA A 31 5.96 -5.85 13.95
C ALA A 31 4.84 -6.52 13.14
N GLU A 32 4.87 -7.85 13.07
CA GLU A 32 3.85 -8.67 12.44
C GLU A 32 3.10 -9.44 13.53
N THR A 33 1.79 -9.24 13.65
CA THR A 33 0.95 -9.98 14.59
C THR A 33 0.14 -11.03 13.82
N ARG A 34 0.38 -12.31 14.10
CA ARG A 34 -0.42 -13.41 13.56
C ARG A 34 -1.39 -13.92 14.62
N VAL A 35 -2.66 -14.02 14.26
CA VAL A 35 -3.67 -14.71 15.08
C VAL A 35 -3.63 -16.18 14.73
N VAL A 36 -3.16 -17.02 15.66
CA VAL A 36 -3.12 -18.47 15.46
C VAL A 36 -4.54 -19.00 15.66
N GLY A 37 -5.19 -19.40 14.56
CA GLY A 37 -6.58 -19.89 14.54
C GLY A 37 -7.48 -19.24 13.48
N ALA A 38 -6.99 -18.24 12.74
CA ALA A 38 -7.63 -17.81 11.50
C ALA A 38 -7.16 -18.73 10.36
N GLU A 39 -8.09 -19.47 9.75
CA GLU A 39 -7.84 -20.31 8.57
C GLU A 39 -7.12 -19.48 7.47
N PRO A 40 -6.15 -20.06 6.75
CA PRO A 40 -5.43 -19.34 5.71
C PRO A 40 -6.40 -18.99 4.57
N ALA A 41 -6.72 -17.70 4.44
CA ALA A 41 -7.43 -17.16 3.28
C ALA A 41 -6.50 -17.15 2.04
N ASP A 42 -6.14 -18.34 1.56
CA ASP A 42 -5.39 -18.57 0.31
C ASP A 42 -6.34 -18.94 -0.84
N ARG A 43 -7.53 -18.35 -0.83
CA ARG A 43 -8.39 -18.23 -2.00
C ARG A 43 -8.74 -16.76 -2.11
N ALA A 44 -8.85 -16.26 -3.33
CA ALA A 44 -9.59 -15.05 -3.63
C ALA A 44 -11.05 -15.27 -3.16
N GLN A 45 -11.24 -15.18 -1.85
CA GLN A 45 -12.54 -15.15 -1.22
C GLN A 45 -13.08 -13.79 -1.61
N GLU A 46 -13.85 -13.74 -2.70
CA GLU A 46 -14.75 -12.64 -2.98
C GLU A 46 -15.43 -12.31 -1.65
N PRO A 47 -15.18 -11.12 -1.08
CA PRO A 47 -15.71 -10.80 0.22
C PRO A 47 -17.22 -10.98 0.15
N THR A 48 -17.78 -11.75 1.09
CA THR A 48 -19.23 -11.92 1.11
C THR A 48 -19.84 -10.52 1.21
N ALA A 49 -20.86 -10.23 0.39
CA ALA A 49 -21.35 -8.86 0.15
C ALA A 49 -21.85 -8.10 1.41
N GLY A 50 -21.80 -8.72 2.60
CA GLY A 50 -22.09 -8.10 3.90
C GLY A 50 -20.87 -7.81 4.79
N GLU A 51 -19.64 -8.16 4.40
CA GLU A 51 -18.42 -7.97 5.22
C GLU A 51 -17.54 -6.80 4.74
N CYS A 52 -17.80 -6.25 3.54
CA CYS A 52 -17.07 -5.08 3.07
C CYS A 52 -17.60 -3.80 3.72
N PHE A 53 -16.67 -2.90 4.04
CA PHE A 53 -16.99 -1.53 4.41
C PHE A 53 -17.73 -0.83 3.27
N ASP A 54 -19.00 -0.48 3.50
CA ASP A 54 -19.79 0.33 2.58
C ASP A 54 -19.89 1.78 3.09
N PRO A 55 -19.24 2.74 2.41
CA PRO A 55 -19.32 4.15 2.77
C PRO A 55 -20.75 4.71 2.75
N SER A 56 -21.69 4.08 2.03
CA SER A 56 -23.07 4.56 1.94
C SER A 56 -23.87 4.33 3.22
N THR A 57 -23.56 3.26 3.95
CA THR A 57 -24.26 2.86 5.20
C THR A 57 -23.45 3.16 6.46
N CYS A 58 -22.12 3.22 6.38
CA CYS A 58 -21.24 3.40 7.55
C CYS A 58 -20.79 4.84 7.81
N CYS A 59 -20.92 5.77 6.86
CA CYS A 59 -20.35 7.12 6.96
C CYS A 59 -21.41 8.21 7.02
N SER A 60 -21.09 9.28 7.73
CA SER A 60 -21.81 10.56 7.68
C SER A 60 -21.67 11.24 6.32
N GLU A 61 -22.52 12.23 6.03
CA GLU A 61 -22.45 13.01 4.79
C GLU A 61 -21.09 13.67 4.56
N ARG A 62 -20.52 14.26 5.62
CA ARG A 62 -19.20 14.89 5.56
C ARG A 62 -18.10 13.89 5.21
N GLU A 63 -18.13 12.70 5.80
CA GLU A 63 -17.16 11.65 5.53
C GLU A 63 -17.30 11.12 4.10
N ARG A 64 -18.53 10.90 3.63
CA ARG A 64 -18.78 10.50 2.24
C ARG A 64 -18.25 11.54 1.25
N ALA A 65 -18.46 12.83 1.52
CA ALA A 65 -17.93 13.92 0.70
C ALA A 65 -16.38 13.92 0.67
N MET A 66 -15.75 13.70 1.83
CA MET A 66 -14.29 13.60 1.92
C MET A 66 -13.75 12.38 1.16
N ILE A 67 -14.39 11.22 1.30
CA ILE A 67 -14.02 10.00 0.57
C ILE A 67 -14.16 10.22 -0.94
N ALA A 68 -15.22 10.87 -1.39
CA ALA A 68 -15.42 11.19 -2.80
C ALA A 68 -14.30 12.10 -3.34
N ALA A 69 -13.93 13.15 -2.61
CA ALA A 69 -12.84 14.04 -2.99
C ALA A 69 -11.49 13.31 -3.06
N LEU A 70 -11.19 12.46 -2.07
CA LEU A 70 -9.96 11.66 -2.05
C LEU A 70 -9.92 10.66 -3.21
N ARG A 71 -11.04 10.01 -3.54
CA ARG A 71 -11.13 9.09 -4.67
C ARG A 71 -10.85 9.81 -5.99
N ALA A 72 -11.46 10.97 -6.22
CA ALA A 72 -11.21 11.75 -7.42
C ALA A 72 -9.74 12.15 -7.57
N TYR A 73 -9.07 12.47 -6.45
CA TYR A 73 -7.65 12.83 -6.46
C TYR A 73 -6.72 11.62 -6.69
N LEU A 74 -6.98 10.51 -6.00
CA LEU A 74 -6.10 9.33 -5.99
C LEU A 74 -6.35 8.39 -7.18
N ARG A 75 -7.55 8.41 -7.75
CA ARG A 75 -7.99 7.56 -8.86
C ARG A 75 -8.58 8.43 -9.97
N PRO A 76 -7.75 9.22 -10.64
CA PRO A 76 -8.21 10.04 -11.76
C PRO A 76 -8.73 9.13 -12.90
N GLU A 77 -9.82 9.55 -13.54
CA GLU A 77 -10.42 8.83 -14.69
C GLU A 77 -9.43 8.68 -15.86
N THR A 78 -8.55 9.67 -16.02
CA THR A 78 -7.53 9.68 -17.06
C THR A 78 -6.14 9.73 -16.45
N ALA A 79 -5.23 8.92 -17.01
CA ALA A 79 -3.83 8.98 -16.64
C ALA A 79 -3.23 10.38 -16.89
N PRO A 80 -2.43 10.93 -15.95
CA PRO A 80 -1.74 12.21 -16.15
C PRO A 80 -0.83 12.18 -17.38
N GLU A 81 -0.68 13.33 -18.05
CA GLU A 81 0.15 13.45 -19.26
C GLU A 81 1.61 13.09 -19.00
N CYS A 82 2.18 13.57 -17.89
CA CYS A 82 3.56 13.25 -17.51
C CYS A 82 3.80 11.74 -17.31
N LEU A 83 2.80 10.98 -16.85
CA LEU A 83 2.90 9.53 -16.76
C LEU A 83 2.91 8.90 -18.15
N ARG A 84 2.02 9.35 -19.03
CA ARG A 84 1.94 8.86 -20.42
C ARG A 84 3.22 9.15 -21.19
N GLU A 85 3.80 10.33 -21.03
CA GLU A 85 5.08 10.71 -21.64
C GLU A 85 6.23 9.82 -21.16
N ARG A 86 6.38 9.68 -19.85
CA ARG A 86 7.43 8.79 -19.28
C ARG A 86 7.28 7.35 -19.74
N LEU A 87 6.05 6.85 -19.84
CA LEU A 87 5.81 5.51 -20.37
C LEU A 87 6.24 5.40 -21.83
N ARG A 88 5.95 6.40 -22.67
CA ARG A 88 6.42 6.43 -24.07
C ARG A 88 7.94 6.43 -24.14
N GLU A 89 8.60 7.32 -23.41
CA GLU A 89 10.07 7.39 -23.36
C GLU A 89 10.70 6.06 -22.94
N CYS A 90 10.15 5.41 -21.90
CA CYS A 90 10.62 4.11 -21.45
C CYS A 90 10.43 3.03 -22.53
N LEU A 91 9.27 2.99 -23.18
CA LEU A 91 8.99 2.00 -24.23
C LEU A 91 9.86 2.24 -25.47
N ASP A 92 10.03 3.49 -25.88
CA ASP A 92 10.88 3.86 -27.02
C ASP A 92 12.34 3.50 -26.76
N HIS A 93 12.83 3.70 -25.53
CA HIS A 93 14.18 3.28 -25.15
C HIS A 93 14.33 1.74 -25.14
N CYS A 94 13.38 1.01 -24.55
CA CYS A 94 13.44 -0.45 -24.50
C CYS A 94 13.20 -1.15 -25.85
N CYS A 95 12.49 -0.51 -26.78
CA CYS A 95 12.17 -1.07 -28.10
C CYS A 95 13.05 -0.54 -29.24
N GLY A 96 13.79 0.55 -29.02
CA GLY A 96 14.73 1.15 -29.96
C GLY A 96 16.16 0.61 -29.86
N GLU A 97 16.51 -0.13 -28.81
CA GLU A 97 17.77 -0.87 -28.70
C GLU A 97 17.68 -2.17 -29.51
N ARG A 98 18.02 -2.08 -30.80
CA ARG A 98 18.32 -3.23 -31.66
C ARG A 98 19.68 -3.06 -32.33
#